data_AF-A0A7K0KI55-F1
#
_entry.id   AF-A0A7K0KI55-F1
#
_cell.length_a   1.000
_cell.length_b   1.000
_cell.length_c   1.000
_cell.angle_alpha   90.00
_cell.angle_beta   90.00
_cell.angle_gamma   90.00
#
_symmetry.space_group_name_H-M   'P 1'
#
loop_
_entity.id
_entity.type
_entity.pdbx_description
1 polymer ?
#
loop_
_entity_poly.entity_id
_entity_poly.type
_entity_poly.pdbx_seq_one_letter_code
_entity_poly.pdbx_strand_id
1 'polypeptide(L)'
;MKRTNLIIGFLSYALLALILIVCGWWLAALLLLLIYGVVILLYKHSKKAQWLIDGDPSDKETLDTIIAQYGQPDDVVVIDPSRANEPFGVILIYSAGRFLIAAGKRIPFDSITSISAKNSATPYTVGQYQILINTNDKLLGTLHFNAGYDAQFATNSATQVLHALK
;
A
#
# COMPACT_ATOMS: atom_id res chain seq x y z
N MET A 1 -10.47 -5.01 -11.96
CA MET A 1 -10.75 -6.19 -12.80
C MET A 1 -11.81 -7.05 -12.14
N LYS A 2 -12.96 -7.26 -12.80
CA LYS A 2 -14.12 -8.00 -12.27
C LYS A 2 -13.73 -9.43 -11.90
N ARG A 3 -14.15 -9.89 -10.71
CA ARG A 3 -13.98 -11.27 -10.18
C ARG A 3 -14.24 -12.36 -11.23
N THR A 4 -15.19 -12.11 -12.13
CA THR A 4 -15.56 -12.98 -13.25
C THR A 4 -14.39 -13.30 -14.19
N ASN A 5 -13.53 -12.32 -14.50
CA ASN A 5 -12.39 -12.54 -15.42
C ASN A 5 -11.31 -13.42 -14.80
N LEU A 6 -11.17 -13.40 -13.46
CA LEU A 6 -10.22 -14.21 -12.72
C LEU A 6 -10.70 -15.68 -12.65
N ILE A 7 -12.00 -15.88 -12.49
CA ILE A 7 -12.64 -17.21 -12.51
C ILE A 7 -12.57 -17.82 -13.91
N ILE A 8 -12.85 -17.04 -14.96
CA ILE A 8 -12.75 -17.49 -16.35
C ILE A 8 -11.30 -17.83 -16.72
N GLY A 9 -10.34 -16.99 -16.31
CA GLY A 9 -8.91 -17.27 -16.48
C GLY A 9 -8.49 -18.57 -15.81
N PHE A 10 -8.88 -18.79 -14.55
CA PHE A 10 -8.61 -20.04 -13.84
C PHE A 10 -9.21 -21.27 -14.55
N LEU A 11 -10.47 -21.19 -14.98
CA LEU A 11 -11.16 -22.27 -15.70
C LEU A 11 -10.46 -22.61 -17.02
N SER A 12 -10.06 -21.61 -17.80
CA SER A 12 -9.31 -21.85 -19.04
C SER A 12 -7.95 -22.53 -18.81
N TYR A 13 -7.27 -22.15 -17.73
CA TYR A 13 -5.95 -22.68 -17.38
C TYR A 13 -6.03 -24.13 -16.86
N ALA A 14 -7.06 -24.42 -16.05
CA ALA A 14 -7.34 -25.77 -15.58
C ALA A 14 -7.73 -26.72 -16.73
N LEU A 15 -8.51 -26.23 -17.71
CA LEU A 15 -8.88 -27.01 -18.90
C LEU A 15 -7.64 -27.35 -19.76
N LEU A 16 -6.75 -26.38 -19.95
CA LEU A 16 -5.49 -26.56 -20.70
C LEU A 16 -4.56 -27.58 -20.02
N ALA A 17 -4.41 -27.51 -18.71
CA ALA A 17 -3.64 -28.48 -17.94
C ALA A 17 -4.24 -29.89 -18.05
N LEU A 18 -5.57 -30.02 -18.03
CA LEU A 18 -6.26 -31.31 -18.15
C LEU A 18 -6.07 -31.94 -19.54
N ILE A 19 -6.12 -31.14 -20.61
CA ILE A 19 -5.83 -31.60 -21.98
C ILE A 19 -4.38 -32.09 -22.12
N LEU A 20 -3.42 -31.37 -21.52
CA LEU A 20 -2.00 -31.75 -21.52
C LEU A 20 -1.73 -33.07 -20.78
N ILE A 21 -2.45 -33.33 -19.68
CA ILE A 21 -2.37 -34.59 -18.92
C ILE A 21 -2.89 -35.76 -19.77
N VAL A 22 -4.03 -35.60 -20.44
CA VAL A 22 -4.63 -36.64 -21.28
C VAL A 22 -3.74 -36.97 -22.50
N CYS A 23 -3.00 -35.98 -23.02
CA CYS A 23 -2.07 -36.15 -24.13
C CYS A 23 -0.70 -36.75 -23.73
N GLY A 24 -0.52 -37.15 -22.47
CA GLY A 24 0.71 -37.77 -21.97
C GLY A 24 1.84 -36.79 -21.63
N TRP A 25 1.59 -35.49 -21.66
CA TRP A 25 2.57 -34.42 -21.42
C TRP A 25 2.52 -33.93 -19.96
N TRP A 26 2.65 -34.88 -19.03
CA TRP A 26 2.52 -34.66 -17.59
C TRP A 26 3.53 -33.63 -17.04
N LEU A 27 4.77 -33.63 -17.53
CA LEU A 27 5.80 -32.65 -17.17
C LEU A 27 5.42 -31.21 -17.54
N ALA A 28 4.84 -31.01 -18.74
CA ALA A 28 4.42 -29.70 -19.19
C ALA A 28 3.22 -29.18 -18.38
N ALA A 29 2.27 -30.07 -18.04
CA ALA A 29 1.15 -29.72 -17.17
C ALA A 29 1.61 -29.29 -15.76
N LEU A 30 2.62 -29.96 -15.20
CA LEU A 30 3.16 -29.64 -13.87
C LEU A 30 3.88 -28.29 -13.85
N LEU A 31 4.69 -27.99 -14.88
CA LEU A 31 5.32 -26.68 -15.05
C LEU A 31 4.29 -25.55 -15.16
N LEU A 32 3.24 -25.77 -15.95
CA LEU A 32 2.17 -24.80 -16.16
C LEU A 32 1.47 -24.45 -14.84
N LEU A 33 1.17 -25.45 -14.01
CA LEU A 33 0.54 -25.29 -12.69
C LEU A 33 1.47 -24.55 -11.70
N LEU A 34 2.77 -24.85 -11.74
CA LEU A 34 3.78 -24.19 -10.91
C LEU A 34 3.90 -22.70 -11.26
N ILE A 35 3.98 -22.36 -12.55
CA ILE A 35 4.01 -20.96 -13.01
C ILE A 35 2.77 -20.21 -12.54
N TYR A 36 1.59 -20.82 -12.68
CA TYR A 36 0.33 -20.20 -12.23
C TYR A 36 0.29 -19.97 -10.72
N GLY A 37 0.77 -20.95 -9.94
CA GLY A 37 0.91 -20.82 -8.48
C GLY A 37 1.84 -19.66 -8.10
N VAL A 38 3.00 -19.53 -8.76
CA VAL A 38 3.95 -18.44 -8.54
C VAL A 38 3.33 -17.09 -8.90
N VAL A 39 2.64 -16.99 -10.03
CA VAL A 39 1.96 -15.75 -10.46
C VAL A 39 0.88 -15.35 -9.46
N ILE A 40 0.08 -16.30 -8.95
CA ILE A 40 -0.92 -16.00 -7.90
C ILE A 40 -0.25 -15.56 -6.61
N LEU A 41 0.85 -16.20 -6.19
CA LEU A 41 1.57 -15.81 -4.98
C LEU A 41 2.14 -14.40 -5.10
N LEU A 42 2.76 -14.07 -6.23
CA LEU A 42 3.25 -12.72 -6.52
C LEU A 42 2.11 -11.70 -6.59
N TYR A 43 0.98 -12.07 -7.22
CA TYR A 43 -0.20 -11.21 -7.29
C TYR A 43 -0.86 -10.99 -5.93
N LYS A 44 -0.88 -12.00 -5.05
CA LYS A 44 -1.39 -11.86 -3.67
C LYS A 44 -0.45 -11.04 -2.82
N HIS A 45 0.86 -11.14 -3.04
CA HIS A 45 1.86 -10.33 -2.36
C HIS A 45 1.78 -8.86 -2.77
N SER A 46 1.58 -8.56 -4.07
CA SER A 46 1.35 -7.19 -4.55
C SER A 46 0.00 -6.65 -4.10
N LYS A 47 -1.02 -7.49 -4.03
CA LYS A 47 -2.31 -7.09 -3.47
C LYS A 47 -2.25 -6.78 -1.98
N LYS A 48 -1.48 -7.48 -1.15
CA LYS A 48 -1.29 -7.06 0.26
C LYS A 48 -0.78 -5.62 0.38
N ALA A 49 0.05 -5.16 -0.55
CA ALA A 49 0.45 -3.76 -0.64
C ALA A 49 -0.68 -2.84 -1.14
N GLN A 50 -1.61 -3.38 -1.94
CA GLN A 50 -2.78 -2.68 -2.46
C GLN A 50 -3.97 -2.63 -1.49
N TRP A 51 -4.01 -3.47 -0.45
CA TRP A 51 -5.06 -3.42 0.58
C TRP A 51 -4.73 -2.34 1.62
N LEU A 52 -3.48 -1.86 1.61
CA LEU A 52 -3.08 -0.60 2.22
C LEU A 52 -3.51 0.63 1.39
N ILE A 53 -3.88 0.44 0.11
CA ILE A 53 -4.25 1.52 -0.82
C ILE A 53 -5.72 1.91 -0.70
N ASP A 54 -6.62 0.98 -0.35
CA ASP A 54 -8.07 1.26 -0.28
C ASP A 54 -8.58 1.56 1.14
N GLY A 55 -7.74 1.43 2.17
CA GLY A 55 -8.15 1.51 3.57
C GLY A 55 -9.09 0.36 3.92
N ASP A 56 -8.61 -0.65 4.64
CA ASP A 56 -9.55 -1.57 5.26
C ASP A 56 -10.42 -0.77 6.26
N PRO A 57 -11.75 -0.70 6.07
CA PRO A 57 -12.62 -0.07 7.07
C PRO A 57 -12.66 -0.85 8.39
N SER A 58 -11.94 -1.97 8.50
CA SER A 58 -11.92 -2.85 9.67
C SER A 58 -10.75 -2.65 10.65
N ASP A 59 -9.78 -1.78 10.39
CA ASP A 59 -8.76 -1.48 11.41
C ASP A 59 -9.29 -0.40 12.37
N LYS A 60 -9.95 -0.90 13.42
CA LYS A 60 -10.54 -0.18 14.56
C LYS A 60 -9.50 0.52 15.46
N GLU A 61 -8.36 0.93 14.92
CA GLU A 61 -7.42 1.72 15.70
C GLU A 61 -7.79 3.19 15.55
N THR A 62 -8.32 3.77 16.62
CA THR A 62 -8.49 5.21 16.72
C THR A 62 -7.15 5.86 17.01
N LEU A 63 -7.04 7.16 16.72
CA LEU A 63 -5.84 7.94 17.07
C LEU A 63 -5.51 7.80 18.57
N ASP A 64 -6.53 7.78 19.41
CA ASP A 64 -6.40 7.61 20.87
C ASP A 64 -5.75 6.27 21.23
N THR A 65 -6.07 5.18 20.52
CA THR A 65 -5.45 3.87 20.76
C THR A 65 -3.96 3.90 20.41
N ILE A 66 -3.60 4.57 19.32
CA ILE A 66 -2.20 4.73 18.90
C ILE A 66 -1.43 5.59 19.91
N ILE A 67 -2.02 6.71 20.35
CA ILE A 67 -1.42 7.60 21.35
C ILE A 67 -1.30 6.87 22.71
N ALA A 68 -2.28 6.06 23.09
CA ALA A 68 -2.21 5.24 24.30
C ALA A 68 -1.09 4.19 24.24
N GLN A 69 -0.82 3.64 23.06
CA GLN A 69 0.21 2.61 22.86
C GLN A 69 1.63 3.19 22.76
N TYR A 70 1.80 4.29 22.03
CA TYR A 70 3.13 4.84 21.69
C TYR A 70 3.46 6.15 22.41
N GLY A 71 2.50 6.72 23.14
CA GLY A 71 2.63 8.03 23.78
C GLY A 71 2.23 9.18 22.84
N GLN A 72 2.42 10.40 23.33
CA GLN A 72 2.20 11.61 22.54
C GLN A 72 3.25 11.72 21.42
N PRO A 73 2.86 11.96 20.17
CA PRO A 73 3.79 12.23 19.08
C PRO A 73 4.49 13.57 19.26
N ASP A 74 5.71 13.67 18.74
CA ASP A 74 6.51 14.89 18.75
C ASP A 74 5.98 15.90 17.72
N ASP A 75 5.46 15.42 16.59
CA ASP A 75 4.81 16.23 15.55
C ASP A 75 3.68 15.43 14.87
N VAL A 76 2.71 16.16 14.31
CA VAL A 76 1.55 15.60 13.60
C VAL A 76 1.41 16.29 12.26
N VAL A 77 1.59 15.52 11.18
CA VAL A 77 1.40 16.02 9.81
C VAL A 77 0.04 15.59 9.30
N VAL A 78 -0.82 16.57 9.04
CA VAL A 78 -2.12 16.31 8.40
C VAL A 78 -1.90 16.08 6.91
N ILE A 79 -2.33 14.91 6.44
CA ILE A 79 -2.25 14.49 5.03
C ILE A 79 -3.62 14.51 4.36
N ASP A 80 -4.71 14.34 5.10
CA ASP A 80 -6.07 14.50 4.61
C ASP A 80 -6.89 15.32 5.61
N PRO A 81 -7.18 16.60 5.32
CA PRO A 81 -7.93 17.47 6.21
C PRO A 81 -9.34 16.94 6.53
N SER A 82 -9.95 16.18 5.62
CA SER A 82 -11.29 15.62 5.83
C SER A 82 -11.31 14.48 6.85
N ARG A 83 -10.14 13.89 7.11
CA ARG A 83 -9.93 12.74 8.00
C ARG A 83 -8.84 13.02 9.04
N ALA A 84 -8.66 14.27 9.44
CA ALA A 84 -7.59 14.69 10.36
C ALA A 84 -7.67 14.01 11.76
N ASN A 85 -8.81 13.41 12.10
CA ASN A 85 -9.00 12.68 13.37
C ASN A 85 -8.80 11.15 13.21
N GLU A 86 -8.46 10.69 12.01
CA GLU A 86 -8.28 9.27 11.69
C GLU A 86 -6.81 8.97 11.38
N PRO A 87 -6.30 7.76 11.71
CA PRO A 87 -4.92 7.38 11.41
C PRO A 87 -4.55 7.42 9.92
N PHE A 88 -5.55 7.41 9.02
CA PHE A 88 -5.34 7.52 7.58
C PHE A 88 -5.20 8.96 7.09
N GLY A 89 -5.65 9.94 7.87
CA GLY A 89 -5.59 11.36 7.51
C GLY A 89 -4.45 12.13 8.18
N VAL A 90 -3.68 11.47 9.05
CA VAL A 90 -2.51 12.04 9.70
C VAL A 90 -1.32 11.09 9.69
N ILE A 91 -0.12 11.66 9.72
CA ILE A 91 1.13 10.97 9.99
C ILE A 91 1.64 11.47 11.33
N LEU A 92 1.78 10.54 12.29
CA LEU A 92 2.30 10.84 13.62
C LEU A 92 3.80 10.60 13.64
N ILE A 93 4.57 11.55 14.15
CA ILE A 93 6.03 11.49 14.16
C ILE A 93 6.51 11.30 15.59
N TYR A 94 7.37 10.30 15.79
CA TYR A 94 8.05 10.03 17.06
C TYR A 94 9.55 10.13 16.83
N SER A 95 10.06 11.36 16.83
CA SER A 95 11.46 11.70 16.59
C SER A 95 12.38 11.05 17.61
N ALA A 96 12.00 11.03 18.90
CA ALA A 96 12.79 10.38 19.95
C ALA A 96 12.97 8.87 19.72
N GLY A 97 11.94 8.22 19.16
CA GLY A 97 11.97 6.79 18.82
C GLY A 97 12.49 6.48 17.41
N ARG A 98 12.77 7.50 16.60
CA ARG A 98 13.12 7.40 15.17
C ARG A 98 12.13 6.54 14.36
N PHE A 99 10.83 6.75 14.60
CA PHE A 99 9.78 6.11 13.82
C PHE A 99 8.61 7.07 13.58
N LEU A 100 7.83 6.80 12.54
CA LEU A 100 6.55 7.44 12.32
C LEU A 100 5.43 6.40 12.30
N ILE A 101 4.21 6.83 12.53
CA ILE A 101 3.01 6.02 12.36
C ILE A 101 2.17 6.65 11.26
N ALA A 102 1.89 5.87 10.22
CA ALA A 102 1.03 6.27 9.12
C ALA A 102 0.04 5.15 8.82
N ALA A 103 -1.25 5.47 8.70
CA ALA A 103 -2.33 4.49 8.53
C ALA A 103 -2.27 3.35 9.59
N GLY A 104 -2.01 3.70 10.85
CA GLY A 104 -1.90 2.74 11.96
C GLY A 104 -0.62 1.88 11.95
N LYS A 105 0.29 2.07 10.99
CA LYS A 105 1.52 1.28 10.91
C LYS A 105 2.74 2.04 11.36
N ARG A 106 3.49 1.44 12.29
CA ARG A 106 4.82 1.91 12.69
C ARG A 106 5.84 1.66 11.58
N ILE A 107 6.50 2.73 11.14
CA ILE A 107 7.52 2.74 10.09
C ILE A 107 8.79 3.37 10.67
N PRO A 108 9.89 2.59 10.80
CA PRO A 108 11.17 3.12 11.26
C PRO A 108 11.75 4.13 10.27
N PHE A 109 12.38 5.20 10.74
CA PHE A 109 13.00 6.20 9.86
C PHE A 109 14.08 5.59 8.97
N ASP A 110 14.87 4.67 9.52
CA ASP A 110 15.96 4.01 8.81
C ASP A 110 15.45 3.09 7.67
N SER A 111 14.16 2.76 7.67
CA SER A 111 13.53 2.02 6.57
C SER A 111 13.10 2.94 5.42
N ILE A 112 12.94 4.24 5.65
CA ILE A 112 12.42 5.18 4.66
C ILE A 112 13.56 5.64 3.76
N THR A 113 13.41 5.43 2.45
CA THR A 113 14.40 5.80 1.44
C THR A 113 14.09 7.16 0.81
N SER A 114 12.82 7.51 0.66
CA SER A 114 12.40 8.82 0.13
C SER A 114 10.94 9.11 0.43
N ILE A 115 10.61 10.40 0.49
CA ILE A 115 9.24 10.90 0.59
C ILE A 115 9.01 11.87 -0.56
N SER A 116 7.88 11.75 -1.26
CA SER A 116 7.54 12.61 -2.40
C SER A 116 6.04 12.81 -2.56
N ALA A 117 5.62 13.86 -3.25
CA ALA A 117 4.24 14.06 -3.67
C ALA A 117 4.10 13.76 -5.16
N LYS A 118 3.05 13.05 -5.55
CA LYS A 118 2.78 12.67 -6.96
C LYS A 118 1.31 12.85 -7.29
N ASN A 119 1.02 13.37 -8.48
CA ASN A 119 -0.34 13.37 -9.01
C ASN A 119 -0.72 11.97 -9.52
N SER A 120 -1.85 11.42 -9.05
CA SER A 120 -2.39 10.13 -9.53
C SER A 120 -3.23 10.24 -10.80
N ALA A 121 -3.40 11.45 -11.34
CA ALA A 121 -4.14 11.70 -12.57
C ALA A 121 -3.58 10.88 -13.73
N THR A 122 -4.49 10.35 -14.54
CA THR A 122 -4.18 9.72 -15.82
C THR A 122 -4.68 10.62 -16.95
N PRO A 123 -4.27 10.44 -18.21
CA PRO A 123 -4.71 11.29 -19.32
C PRO A 123 -6.24 11.42 -19.48
N TYR A 124 -7.02 10.52 -18.88
CA TYR A 124 -8.47 10.48 -18.97
C TYR A 124 -9.18 10.67 -17.62
N THR A 125 -8.45 10.87 -16.51
CA THR A 125 -9.03 10.97 -15.17
C THR A 125 -8.37 12.06 -14.34
N VAL A 126 -9.19 12.86 -13.65
CA VAL A 126 -8.70 13.69 -12.54
C VAL A 126 -8.33 12.73 -11.41
N GLY A 127 -7.08 12.82 -10.94
CA GLY A 127 -6.59 12.04 -9.82
C GLY A 127 -6.23 12.94 -8.65
N GLN A 128 -6.35 12.39 -7.45
CA GLN A 128 -5.87 13.04 -6.24
C GLN A 128 -4.34 13.07 -6.23
N TYR A 129 -3.75 14.09 -5.61
CA TYR A 129 -2.36 14.05 -5.21
C TYR A 129 -2.17 13.01 -4.12
N GLN A 130 -1.03 12.33 -4.17
CA GLN A 130 -0.63 11.30 -3.22
C GLN A 130 0.72 11.64 -2.62
N ILE A 131 0.88 11.42 -1.33
CA ILE A 131 2.16 11.39 -0.65
C ILE A 131 2.67 9.95 -0.69
N LEU A 132 3.86 9.77 -1.24
CA LEU A 132 4.54 8.50 -1.39
C LEU A 132 5.66 8.42 -0.35
N ILE A 133 5.59 7.41 0.52
CA ILE A 133 6.70 7.05 1.43
C ILE A 133 7.31 5.76 0.88
N ASN A 134 8.48 5.87 0.28
CA ASN A 134 9.22 4.72 -0.21
C ASN A 134 10.04 4.12 0.94
N THR A 135 9.90 2.81 1.15
CA THR A 135 10.68 2.08 2.15
C THR A 135 11.60 1.05 1.49
N ASN A 136 12.71 0.72 2.13
CA ASN A 136 13.60 -0.38 1.75
C ASN A 136 13.09 -1.74 2.30
N ASP A 137 12.10 -1.71 3.19
CA ASP A 137 11.47 -2.90 3.75
C ASP A 137 10.60 -3.56 2.67
N LYS A 138 10.97 -4.78 2.29
CA LYS A 138 10.26 -5.57 1.27
C LYS A 138 8.82 -5.91 1.68
N LEU A 139 8.49 -5.83 2.97
CA LEU A 139 7.14 -6.08 3.48
C LEU A 139 6.24 -4.85 3.41
N LEU A 140 6.80 -3.64 3.58
CA LEU A 140 6.07 -2.38 3.55
C LEU A 140 6.01 -1.78 2.15
N GLY A 141 7.10 -1.87 1.38
CA GLY A 141 7.20 -1.33 0.03
C GLY A 141 6.99 0.18 -0.03
N THR A 142 6.40 0.67 -1.13
CA THR A 142 5.97 2.06 -1.24
C THR A 142 4.58 2.20 -0.65
N LEU A 143 4.43 3.12 0.30
CA LEU A 143 3.15 3.49 0.89
C LEU A 143 2.59 4.71 0.16
N HIS A 144 1.30 4.67 -0.15
CA HIS A 144 0.59 5.69 -0.91
C HIS A 144 -0.52 6.29 -0.06
N PHE A 145 -0.43 7.59 0.22
CA PHE A 145 -1.41 8.30 1.03
C PHE A 145 -2.10 9.37 0.20
N ASN A 146 -3.43 9.34 0.12
CA ASN A 146 -4.17 10.36 -0.62
C ASN A 146 -4.14 11.70 0.14
N ALA A 147 -3.79 12.77 -0.56
CA ALA A 147 -3.66 14.13 -0.02
C ALA A 147 -4.64 15.13 -0.66
N GLY A 148 -5.73 14.63 -1.25
CA GLY A 148 -6.74 15.46 -1.90
C GLY A 148 -6.30 16.00 -3.27
N TYR A 149 -6.84 17.14 -3.68
CA TYR A 149 -6.62 17.69 -5.03
C TYR A 149 -5.68 18.90 -5.06
N ASP A 150 -5.18 19.33 -3.90
CA ASP A 150 -4.27 20.47 -3.80
C ASP A 150 -2.81 19.98 -3.88
N ALA A 151 -2.15 20.37 -4.97
CA ALA A 151 -0.75 20.03 -5.24
C ALA A 151 0.20 20.63 -4.19
N GLN A 152 -0.02 21.89 -3.83
CA GLN A 152 0.85 22.61 -2.90
C GLN A 152 0.71 22.05 -1.51
N PHE A 153 -0.52 21.73 -1.09
CA PHE A 153 -0.79 21.05 0.16
C PHE A 153 -0.05 19.71 0.24
N ALA A 154 -0.21 18.85 -0.78
CA ALA A 154 0.45 17.55 -0.81
C ALA A 154 1.98 17.67 -0.75
N THR A 155 2.56 18.62 -1.49
CA THR A 155 4.01 18.90 -1.46
C THR A 155 4.47 19.43 -0.11
N ASN A 156 3.72 20.34 0.52
CA ASN A 156 4.05 20.89 1.83
C ASN A 156 4.00 19.81 2.92
N SER A 157 2.94 19.00 2.96
CA SER A 157 2.83 17.88 3.91
C SER A 157 3.95 16.87 3.71
N ALA A 158 4.26 16.48 2.45
CA ALA A 158 5.40 15.59 2.17
C ALA A 158 6.74 16.18 2.63
N THR A 159 6.94 17.49 2.46
CA THR A 159 8.15 18.21 2.89
C THR A 159 8.26 18.25 4.42
N GLN A 160 7.15 18.43 5.12
CA GLN A 160 7.12 18.44 6.59
C GLN A 160 7.52 17.06 7.14
N VAL A 161 6.97 15.97 6.59
CA VAL A 161 7.37 14.61 6.99
C VAL A 161 8.86 14.39 6.71
N LEU A 162 9.34 14.81 5.53
CA LEU A 162 10.76 14.68 5.17
C LEU A 162 11.67 15.47 6.11
N HIS A 163 11.25 16.66 6.54
CA HIS A 163 12.01 17.47 7.50
C HIS A 163 12.11 16.77 8.86
N ALA A 164 11.04 16.12 9.30
CA ALA A 164 11.00 15.44 10.59
C ALA A 164 11.83 14.14 10.65
N LEU A 165 12.28 13.62 9.50
CA LEU A 165 13.21 12.50 9.43
C LEU A 165 14.68 12.88 9.70
N LYS A 166 15.01 14.17 9.62
CA LYS A 166 16.38 14.69 9.83
C LYS A 166 16.68 14.84 11.31
#